data_AF-A0A7X9HDW2-F1
#
_entry.id   AF-A0A7X9HDW2-F1
#
_cell.length_a   1.000
_cell.length_b   1.000
_cell.length_c   1.000
_cell.angle_alpha   90.00
_cell.angle_beta   90.00
_cell.angle_gamma   90.00
#
_symmetry.space_group_name_H-M   'P 1'
#
loop_
_entity.id
_entity.type
_entity.pdbx_description
1 polymer ?
#
loop_
_entity_poly.entity_id
_entity_poly.type
_entity_poly.pdbx_seq_one_letter_code
_entity_poly.pdbx_strand_id
1 'polypeptide(L)' 'MFIHIGERKSVSDKQLIAILNCETVVKSPEINSGFINKIGEEDKTMAICTNCIITTKVSSYTVIKRYGQISDAVWSKKI' A
#
# COMPACT_ATOMS: atom_id res chain seq x y z
N MET A 1 6.64 8.97 -10.63
CA MET A 1 5.42 8.22 -10.99
C MET A 1 4.67 7.90 -9.72
N PHE A 2 3.51 7.26 -9.81
CA PHE A 2 2.77 6.83 -8.62
C PHE A 2 2.40 5.37 -8.70
N ILE A 3 2.28 4.75 -7.55
CA ILE A 3 1.83 3.38 -7.39
C ILE A 3 0.50 3.44 -6.66
N HIS A 4 -0.55 3.02 -7.34
CA HIS A 4 -1.87 2.90 -6.74
C HIS A 4 -1.93 1.60 -5.97
N ILE A 5 -2.10 1.68 -4.65
CA ILE A 5 -2.08 0.50 -3.77
C ILE A 5 -3.49 0.01 -3.41
N GLY A 6 -4.54 0.76 -3.75
CA GLY A 6 -5.93 0.42 -3.46
C GLY A 6 -6.61 1.48 -2.59
N GLU A 7 -7.94 1.40 -2.43
CA GLU A 7 -8.72 2.32 -1.58
C GLU A 7 -8.48 3.82 -1.84
N ARG A 8 -8.27 4.20 -3.11
CA ARG A 8 -7.88 5.59 -3.50
C ARG A 8 -6.55 6.07 -2.90
N LYS A 9 -5.78 5.19 -2.24
CA LYS A 9 -4.44 5.46 -1.74
C LYS A 9 -3.42 5.27 -2.86
N SER A 10 -2.50 6.22 -2.97
CA SER A 10 -1.40 6.17 -3.93
C SER A 10 -0.12 6.64 -3.26
N VAL A 11 1.00 6.05 -3.66
CA VAL A 11 2.33 6.36 -3.12
C VAL A 11 3.27 6.78 -4.23
N SER A 12 4.19 7.70 -3.94
CA SER A 12 5.22 8.06 -4.90
C SER A 12 6.21 6.91 -5.06
N ASP A 13 6.54 6.53 -6.28
CA ASP A 13 7.55 5.51 -6.53
C ASP A 13 8.95 5.93 -6.08
N LYS A 14 9.20 7.24 -5.91
CA LYS A 14 10.44 7.79 -5.35
C LYS A 14 10.57 7.64 -3.83
N GLN A 15 9.46 7.37 -3.15
CA GLN A 15 9.41 7.23 -1.69
C GLN A 15 9.09 5.80 -1.25
N LEU A 16 8.70 4.93 -2.19
CA LEU A 16 8.35 3.54 -1.90
C LEU A 16 9.61 2.69 -1.73
N ILE A 17 9.67 1.95 -0.63
CA ILE A 17 10.73 0.97 -0.33
C ILE A 17 10.25 -0.43 -0.70
N ALA A 18 9.05 -0.82 -0.26
CA ALA A 18 8.52 -2.17 -0.48
C ALA A 18 6.99 -2.21 -0.51
N ILE A 19 6.45 -3.19 -1.24
CA ILE A 19 5.04 -3.60 -1.16
C ILE A 19 5.01 -5.05 -0.70
N LEU A 20 4.31 -5.30 0.39
CA LEU A 20 4.27 -6.60 1.06
C LEU A 20 2.83 -7.06 1.23
N ASN A 21 2.65 -8.38 1.22
CA ASN A 21 1.38 -9.00 1.57
C ASN A 21 1.28 -9.10 3.10
N CYS A 22 0.24 -8.52 3.70
CA CYS A 22 0.05 -8.49 5.14
C CYS A 22 -0.03 -9.90 5.75
N GLU A 23 -0.70 -10.85 5.09
CA GLU A 23 -0.80 -12.26 5.51
C GLU A 23 0.59 -12.91 5.61
N THR A 24 1.54 -12.49 4.78
CA THR A 24 2.92 -13.00 4.85
C THR A 24 3.70 -12.33 5.98
N VAL A 25 3.54 -11.01 6.16
CA VAL A 25 4.23 -10.25 7.21
C VAL A 25 3.90 -10.78 8.61
N VAL A 26 2.63 -11.13 8.86
CA VAL A 26 2.18 -11.65 10.17
C VAL A 26 2.73 -13.05 10.50
N LYS A 27 3.23 -13.82 9.53
CA LYS A 27 3.78 -15.18 9.76
C LYS A 27 5.14 -15.19 10.47
N SER A 28 5.80 -14.03 10.61
CA SER A 28 7.12 -13.92 11.27
C SER A 28 7.13 -12.77 12.29
N PRO A 29 6.33 -12.87 13.37
CA PRO A 29 6.11 -11.76 14.31
C PRO A 29 7.37 -11.33 15.07
N GLU A 30 8.32 -12.22 15.29
CA GLU A 30 9.57 -11.91 15.99
C GLU A 30 10.42 -10.88 15.24
N ILE A 31 10.35 -10.87 13.92
CA ILE A 31 11.10 -9.96 13.04
C ILE A 31 10.22 -8.76 12.65
N ASN A 32 8.91 -8.97 12.49
CA ASN A 32 8.00 -8.00 11.89
C ASN A 32 7.11 -7.25 12.90
N SER A 33 7.33 -7.40 14.20
CA SER A 33 6.50 -6.79 15.26
C SER A 33 6.27 -5.29 15.07
N GLY A 34 7.29 -4.54 14.60
CA GLY A 34 7.18 -3.11 14.30
C GLY A 34 6.21 -2.76 13.16
N PHE A 35 5.98 -3.70 12.24
CA PHE A 35 5.04 -3.54 11.12
C PHE A 35 3.65 -4.07 11.46
N ILE A 36 3.57 -5.18 12.21
CA ILE A 36 2.31 -5.88 12.52
C ILE A 36 1.32 -4.98 13.24
N ASN A 37 1.78 -4.13 14.16
CA ASN A 37 0.91 -3.18 14.88
C ASN A 37 0.24 -2.13 13.97
N LYS A 38 0.63 -2.04 12.69
CA LYS A 38 0.03 -1.15 11.69
C LYS A 38 -0.95 -1.87 10.75
N ILE A 39 -1.05 -3.20 10.85
CA ILE A 39 -1.94 -4.02 10.01
C ILE A 39 -3.30 -4.12 10.70
N GLY A 40 -4.34 -3.58 10.07
CA GLY A 40 -5.72 -3.83 10.46
C GLY A 40 -6.19 -5.23 10.05
N GLU A 41 -7.25 -5.72 10.66
CA GLU A 41 -7.79 -7.08 10.41
C GLU A 41 -8.13 -7.34 8.94
N GLU A 42 -8.63 -6.33 8.23
CA GLU A 42 -8.98 -6.44 6.81
C GLU A 42 -7.81 -6.16 5.85
N ASP A 43 -6.67 -5.69 6.35
CA ASP A 43 -5.57 -5.24 5.50
C ASP A 43 -4.87 -6.41 4.82
N LYS A 44 -4.69 -6.30 3.50
CA LYS A 44 -4.09 -7.34 2.65
C LYS A 44 -2.75 -6.91 2.07
N THR A 45 -2.54 -5.60 1.90
CA THR A 45 -1.30 -5.03 1.34
C THR A 45 -0.75 -3.95 2.24
N MET A 46 0.57 -3.96 2.40
CA MET A 46 1.33 -2.94 3.09
C MET A 46 2.33 -2.31 2.11
N ALA A 47 2.32 -0.99 2.03
CA ALA A 47 3.35 -0.19 1.36
C ALA A 47 4.24 0.46 2.41
N ILE A 48 5.52 0.13 2.40
CA ILE A 48 6.55 0.74 3.24
C ILE A 48 7.17 1.88 2.43
N CYS A 49 7.01 3.10 2.88
CA CYS A 49 7.65 4.28 2.33
C CYS A 49 8.75 4.78 3.28
N THR A 50 9.61 5.66 2.79
CA THR A 50 10.68 6.34 3.55
C THR A 50 10.21 6.92 4.89
N ASN A 51 9.03 7.55 4.90
CA ASN A 51 8.52 8.31 6.05
C ASN A 51 7.25 7.74 6.67
N CYS A 52 6.64 6.70 6.07
CA CYS A 52 5.37 6.17 6.55
C CYS A 52 5.12 4.74 6.07
N ILE A 53 4.17 4.08 6.74
CA ILE A 53 3.62 2.79 6.32
C ILE A 53 2.15 3.02 6.00
N ILE A 54 1.70 2.50 4.85
CA ILE A 54 0.31 2.61 4.42
C ILE A 54 -0.20 1.19 4.18
N THR A 55 -1.32 0.84 4.79
CA THR A 55 -1.99 -0.44 4.58
C THR A 55 -3.30 -0.26 3.82
N THR A 56 -3.77 -1.35 3.21
CA THR A 56 -5.04 -1.37 2.50
C THR A 56 -5.62 -2.78 2.42
N LYS A 57 -6.95 -2.88 2.44
CA LYS A 57 -7.70 -4.14 2.26
C LYS A 57 -7.64 -4.75 0.86
N VAL A 58 -7.07 -4.02 -0.08
CA VAL A 58 -6.91 -4.43 -1.47
C VAL A 58 -5.67 -5.33 -1.60
N SER A 59 -5.75 -6.38 -2.41
CA SER A 59 -4.68 -7.38 -2.55
C SER A 59 -3.48 -6.84 -3.32
N SER A 60 -2.26 -7.31 -2.99
CA SER A 60 -1.01 -6.84 -3.57
C SER A 60 -0.93 -7.12 -5.08
N TYR A 61 -1.65 -8.13 -5.56
CA TYR A 61 -1.79 -8.45 -6.98
C TYR A 61 -2.54 -7.39 -7.79
N THR A 62 -3.21 -6.45 -7.12
CA THR A 62 -3.97 -5.37 -7.77
C THR A 62 -3.27 -4.01 -7.71
N VAL A 63 -2.00 -4.00 -7.27
CA VAL A 63 -1.18 -2.80 -7.24
C VAL A 63 -0.74 -2.42 -8.65
N ILE A 64 -0.95 -1.16 -9.04
CA ILE A 64 -0.72 -0.70 -10.41
C ILE A 64 0.24 0.49 -10.39
N LYS A 65 1.37 0.37 -11.08
CA LYS A 65 2.28 1.50 -11.35
C LYS A 65 1.72 2.33 -12.50
N ARG A 66 1.53 3.63 -12.29
CA ARG A 66 0.93 4.55 -13.27
C ARG A 66 1.90 5.65 -13.68
N TYR A 67 1.96 5.91 -14.99
CA TYR A 67 2.57 7.11 -15.55
C TYR A 67 1.56 8.25 -15.48
N GLY A 68 1.99 9.43 -15.02
CA GLY A 68 1.13 10.61 -14.89
C GLY A 68 1.44 11.39 -13.62
N GLN A 69 2.16 12.50 -13.78
CA GLN A 69 2.12 13.63 -12.86
C GLN A 69 1.36 14.74 -13.57
N ILE A 70 0.20 15.09 -13.04
CA ILE A 70 -0.42 16.39 -12.80
C ILE A 70 -1.72 16.02 -12.06
N SER A 71 -2.17 16.88 -11.17
CA SER A 71 -3.28 16.71 -10.21
C SER A 71 -4.51 15.91 -10.71
N ASP A 72 -5.25 15.32 -9.76
CA ASP A 72 -6.68 14.98 -9.93
C ASP A 72 -7.09 13.63 -10.51
N ALA A 73 -6.34 12.55 -10.26
CA ALA A 73 -6.89 11.20 -10.43
C ALA A 73 -7.80 10.82 -9.24
N VAL A 74 -9.04 11.32 -9.22
CA VAL A 74 -10.08 10.83 -8.30
C VAL A 74 -10.71 9.57 -8.89
N TRP A 75 -10.49 8.41 -8.24
CA TRP A 75 -11.26 7.21 -8.55
C TRP A 75 -12.64 7.30 -7.90
N SER A 76 -13.60 7.93 -8.59
CA SER A 76 -15.01 7.80 -8.28
C SER A 76 -15.62 6.67 -9.13
N LYS A 77 -16.43 5.82 -8.50
CA LYS A 77 -17.47 5.10 -9.27
C LYS A 77 -18.30 6.21 -9.91
N LYS A 78 -18.46 6.19 -11.23
CA LYS A 78 -19.46 7.05 -11.90
C LYS A 78 -20.77 6.94 -11.11
N ILE A 79 -21.30 8.10 -10.72
CA ILE A 79 -22.67 8.28 -10.21
C ILE A 79 -23.63 7.80 -11.30
#